data_AF-A0A7W6X0V0-F1
#
_entry.id   AF-A0A7W6X0V0-F1
#
_cell.length_a   1.000
_cell.length_b   1.000
_cell.length_c   1.000
_cell.angle_alpha   90.00
_cell.angle_beta   90.00
_cell.angle_gamma   90.00
#
_symmetry.space_group_name_H-M   'P 1'
#
loop_
_entity.id
_entity.type
_entity.pdbx_description
1 polymer ?
#
loop_
_entity_poly.entity_id
_entity_poly.type
_entity_poly.pdbx_seq_one_letter_code
_entity_poly.pdbx_strand_id
1 'polypeptide(L)' 'MQEWFEARACDSFMLQVPYLPGGLDEPVHGLVPELQHRGLFRTEYDGTPLRDTLGLPRSAG' A
#
# COMPACT_ATOMS: atom_id res chain seq x y z
N MET A 1 -5.97 -2.06 -11.58
CA MET A 1 -5.69 -2.32 -10.15
C MET A 1 -6.93 -2.84 -9.43
N GLN A 2 -8.09 -2.19 -9.60
CA GLN A 2 -9.37 -2.64 -9.02
C GLN A 2 -9.79 -4.07 -9.41
N GLU A 3 -9.73 -4.45 -10.71
CA GLU A 3 -10.06 -5.84 -11.14
C GLU A 3 -9.18 -6.92 -10.46
N TRP A 4 -7.91 -6.63 -10.20
CA TRP A 4 -6.98 -7.58 -9.59
C TRP A 4 -7.21 -7.71 -8.08
N PHE A 5 -7.64 -6.63 -7.44
CA PHE A 5 -8.04 -6.62 -6.04
C PHE A 5 -9.38 -7.36 -5.84
N GLU A 6 -10.36 -7.11 -6.71
CA GLU A 6 -11.67 -7.78 -6.68
C GLU A 6 -11.56 -9.28 -7.01
N ALA A 7 -10.60 -9.68 -7.85
CA ALA A 7 -10.28 -11.08 -8.12
C ALA A 7 -9.51 -11.79 -6.99
N ARG A 8 -9.16 -11.10 -5.88
CA ARG A 8 -8.28 -11.59 -4.81
C ARG A 8 -6.94 -12.15 -5.33
N ALA A 9 -6.40 -11.57 -6.40
CA ALA A 9 -5.17 -12.09 -7.02
C ALA A 9 -3.89 -11.75 -6.22
N CYS A 10 -3.91 -10.69 -5.40
CA CYS A 10 -2.79 -10.30 -4.53
C CYS A 10 -3.26 -9.59 -3.25
N ASP A 11 -2.52 -9.78 -2.15
CA ASP A 11 -2.72 -9.05 -0.88
C ASP A 11 -2.07 -7.65 -0.87
N SER A 12 -1.14 -7.38 -1.79
CA SER A 12 -0.45 -6.11 -1.91
C SER A 12 0.09 -5.87 -3.32
N PHE A 13 0.46 -4.63 -3.63
CA PHE A 13 1.12 -4.26 -4.88
C PHE A 13 2.51 -3.69 -4.59
N MET A 14 3.53 -4.16 -5.32
CA MET A 14 4.83 -3.48 -5.36
C MET A 14 4.79 -2.42 -6.46
N LEU A 15 5.09 -1.17 -6.08
CA LEU A 15 5.25 -0.07 -7.04
C LEU A 15 6.70 -0.04 -7.53
N GLN A 16 6.92 -0.41 -8.78
CA GLN A 16 8.23 -0.30 -9.42
C GLN A 16 8.24 0.96 -10.30
N VAL A 17 8.96 1.98 -9.85
CA VAL A 17 9.04 3.28 -10.55
C VAL A 17 10.30 3.34 -11.42
N PRO A 18 10.22 3.94 -12.63
CA PRO A 18 11.34 3.95 -13.58
C PRO A 18 12.49 4.87 -13.18
N TYR A 19 12.24 5.89 -12.34
CA TYR A 19 13.27 6.79 -11.81
C TYR A 19 12.78 7.50 -10.53
N LEU A 20 13.72 7.94 -9.70
CA LEU A 20 13.47 8.59 -8.41
C LEU A 20 14.13 9.98 -8.37
N PRO A 21 13.55 10.95 -7.64
CA PRO A 21 12.32 10.87 -6.85
C PRO A 21 11.02 11.10 -7.65
N GLY A 22 11.08 11.73 -8.83
CA GLY A 22 9.89 12.18 -9.56
C GLY A 22 8.94 11.07 -10.04
N GLY A 23 9.42 9.83 -10.23
CA GLY A 23 8.54 8.70 -10.56
C GLY A 23 7.58 8.30 -9.43
N LEU A 24 7.77 8.82 -8.20
CA LEU A 24 6.83 8.64 -7.08
C LEU A 24 5.81 9.77 -6.97
N ASP A 25 6.03 10.95 -7.55
CA ASP A 25 5.16 12.11 -7.33
C ASP A 25 3.75 11.88 -7.90
N GLU A 26 3.65 11.39 -9.13
CA GLU A 26 2.36 11.10 -9.78
C GLU A 26 1.51 10.06 -9.03
N PRO A 27 2.03 8.87 -8.66
CA PRO A 27 1.25 7.89 -7.92
C PRO A 27 0.93 8.36 -6.49
N VAL A 28 1.81 9.11 -5.83
CA VAL A 28 1.56 9.61 -4.47
C VAL A 28 0.48 10.70 -4.48
N HIS A 29 0.49 11.61 -5.45
CA HIS A 29 -0.47 12.72 -5.51
C HIS A 29 -1.78 12.38 -6.23
N GLY A 30 -1.81 11.36 -7.09
CA GLY A 30 -3.00 10.94 -7.82
C GLY A 30 -3.59 9.62 -7.33
N LEU A 31 -2.80 8.54 -7.39
CA LEU A 31 -3.30 7.19 -7.16
C LEU A 31 -3.61 6.91 -5.69
N VAL A 32 -2.75 7.33 -4.75
CA VAL A 32 -2.94 7.07 -3.32
C VAL A 32 -4.25 7.69 -2.78
N PRO A 33 -4.58 8.97 -3.07
CA PRO A 33 -5.86 9.55 -2.65
C PRO A 33 -7.08 8.80 -3.20
N GLU A 34 -7.04 8.37 -4.46
CA GLU A 34 -8.12 7.60 -5.09
C GLU A 34 -8.32 6.24 -4.42
N LEU A 35 -7.23 5.54 -4.09
CA LEU A 35 -7.32 4.24 -3.40
C LEU A 35 -7.81 4.41 -1.95
N GLN A 36 -7.42 5.48 -1.27
CA GLN A 36 -7.94 5.82 0.06
C GLN A 36 -9.43 6.17 0.01
N HIS A 37 -9.87 6.98 -0.96
CA HIS A 37 -11.28 7.34 -1.15
C HIS A 37 -12.17 6.11 -1.37
N ARG A 38 -11.66 5.11 -2.09
CA ARG A 38 -12.36 3.84 -2.35
C ARG A 38 -12.28 2.83 -1.20
N GLY A 39 -11.63 3.17 -0.09
CA GLY A 39 -11.43 2.25 1.05
C GLY A 39 -10.51 1.08 0.74
N LEU A 40 -9.73 1.15 -0.34
CA LEU A 40 -8.81 0.12 -0.80
C LEU A 40 -7.40 0.30 -0.22
N PHE A 41 -7.13 1.44 0.42
CA PHE A 41 -5.84 1.76 1.01
C PHE A 41 -6.02 2.50 2.34
N ARG A 42 -5.10 2.25 3.27
CA ARG A 42 -5.08 2.89 4.59
C ARG A 42 -4.85 4.41 4.50
N THR A 43 -5.56 5.16 5.33
CA THR A 43 -5.46 6.63 5.42
C THR A 43 -4.41 7.08 6.43
N GLU A 44 -4.13 6.26 7.44
CA GLU A 44 -3.16 6.54 8.50
C GLU A 44 -2.37 5.28 8.88
N TYR A 45 -1.25 5.49 9.56
CA TYR A 45 -0.47 4.43 10.19
C TYR A 45 -0.49 4.68 11.70
N ASP A 46 -0.97 3.73 12.49
CA ASP A 46 -1.11 3.85 13.96
C ASP A 46 0.23 3.85 14.73
N GLY A 47 1.36 4.02 14.05
CA GLY A 47 2.70 4.00 14.66
C GLY A 47 3.13 2.62 15.19
N THR A 48 2.41 1.56 14.88
CA THR A 48 2.73 0.19 15.31
C THR A 48 3.93 -0.37 14.53
N PRO A 49 4.75 -1.25 15.15
CA PRO A 49 5.85 -1.95 14.50
C PRO A 49 5.46 -2.52 13.12
N LEU A 50 6.39 -2.48 12.14
CA LEU A 50 6.17 -2.95 10.77
C LEU A 50 5.50 -4.34 10.70
N ARG A 51 5.86 -5.22 11.62
CA ARG A 51 5.28 -6.57 11.75
C ARG A 51 3.80 -6.55 12.12
N ASP A 52 3.35 -5.62 12.97
CA ASP A 52 1.94 -5.42 13.29
C ASP A 52 1.19 -4.84 12.07
N THR A 53 1.82 -3.92 11.35
CA THR A 53 1.30 -3.32 10.10
C THR A 53 1.17 -4.32 8.93
N LEU A 54 1.90 -5.44 8.98
CA LEU A 54 1.88 -6.52 7.99
C LEU A 54 1.04 -7.73 8.46
N GLY A 55 0.44 -7.69 9.66
CA GLY A 55 -0.31 -8.82 10.22
C GLY A 55 0.56 -10.04 10.57
N LEU A 56 1.87 -9.84 10.76
CA LEU A 56 2.82 -10.91 11.04
C LEU A 56 2.96 -11.16 12.55
N PRO A 57 3.07 -12.42 13.00
CA PRO A 57 3.31 -12.71 14.40
C PRO A 57 4.63 -12.09 14.87
N ARG A 58 4.63 -11.57 16.11
CA ARG A 58 5.85 -11.07 16.75
C ARG A 58 6.82 -12.24 16.91
N SER A 59 8.06 -12.07 16.44
CA SER A 59 9.11 -13.06 16.65
C SER A 59 9.29 -13.25 18.15
N ALA A 60 9.20 -14.50 18.62
CA ALA A 60 9.61 -14.84 19.98
C ALA A 60 11.09 -14.48 20.13
N GLY A 61 11.40 -13.67 21.16
CA GLY A 61 12.77 -13.40 21.56
C GLY A 61 13.40 -14.60 22.26
#